data_AF-A0A5E4NVG3-F1
#
_entry.id   AF-A0A5E4NVG3-F1
#
_cell.length_a   1.000
_cell.length_b   1.000
_cell.length_c   1.000
_cell.angle_alpha   90.00
_cell.angle_beta   90.00
_cell.angle_gamma   90.00
#
_symmetry.space_group_name_H-M   'P 1'
#
loop_
_entity.id
_entity.type
_entity.pdbx_description
1 polymer ?
#
loop_
_entity_poly.entity_id
_entity_poly.type
_entity_poly.pdbx_seq_one_letter_code
_entity_poly.pdbx_strand_id
1 'polypeptide(L)' 'MPRYYFDVHDGQRFTDERGQECADLEAAQGEAMARLSRHLQKWPCKWNGGIWTMIVRDDGGNAVATLVISAQS' A
#
# COMPACT_ATOMS: atom_id res chain seq x y z
N MET A 1 -10.90 10.68 13.63
CA MET A 1 -9.56 10.16 13.28
C MET A 1 -9.34 10.43 11.79
N PRO A 2 -8.15 10.82 11.33
CA PRO A 2 -7.91 11.02 9.89
C PRO A 2 -8.15 9.72 9.10
N ARG A 3 -8.70 9.87 7.90
CA ARG A 3 -8.91 8.76 6.96
C ARG A 3 -7.75 8.72 5.98
N TYR A 4 -7.24 7.52 5.75
CA TYR A 4 -6.18 7.24 4.80
C TYR A 4 -6.63 6.20 3.78
N TYR A 5 -6.16 6.34 2.55
CA TYR A 5 -6.49 5.48 1.41
C TYR A 5 -5.22 4.78 0.94
N PHE A 6 -5.32 3.49 0.59
CA PHE A 6 -4.15 2.65 0.29
C PHE A 6 -4.26 2.09 -1.13
N ASP A 7 -3.85 2.89 -2.11
CA ASP A 7 -3.88 2.50 -3.50
C ASP A 7 -2.75 1.51 -3.81
N VAL A 8 -3.04 0.46 -4.56
CA VAL A 8 -2.08 -0.61 -4.86
C VAL A 8 -1.82 -0.70 -6.36
N HIS A 9 -0.56 -0.90 -6.71
CA HIS A 9 -0.06 -1.04 -8.06
C HIS A 9 0.80 -2.31 -8.15
N ASP A 10 0.30 -3.36 -8.79
CA ASP A 10 0.98 -4.67 -8.89
C ASP A 10 1.09 -5.20 -10.34
N GLY A 11 1.01 -4.29 -11.31
CA GLY A 11 0.70 -4.60 -12.70
C GLY A 11 -0.73 -4.20 -13.07
N GLN A 12 -1.62 -4.14 -12.08
CA GLN A 12 -2.91 -3.45 -12.18
C GLN A 12 -2.97 -2.30 -11.17
N ARG A 13 -3.76 -1.27 -11.47
CA ARG A 13 -4.02 -0.16 -10.54
C ARG A 13 -5.31 -0.43 -9.79
N PHE A 14 -5.23 -0.47 -8.47
CA PHE A 14 -6.37 -0.56 -7.57
C PHE A 14 -6.42 0.70 -6.70
N THR A 15 -7.47 1.48 -6.84
CA THR A 15 -7.71 2.67 -6.01
C THR A 15 -8.58 2.29 -4.82
N ASP A 16 -8.13 2.61 -3.61
CA ASP A 16 -8.93 2.45 -2.41
C ASP A 16 -9.90 3.63 -2.29
N GLU A 17 -11.20 3.36 -2.42
CA GLU A 17 -12.27 4.36 -2.28
C GLU A 17 -12.88 4.40 -0.88
N ARG A 18 -12.65 3.35 -0.07
CA ARG A 18 -13.21 3.26 1.28
C ARG A 18 -12.29 3.93 2.30
N GLY A 19 -10.98 3.70 2.14
CA GLY A 19 -9.97 4.10 3.10
C GLY A 19 -10.18 3.44 4.48
N GLN A 20 -9.33 3.83 5.43
CA GLN A 20 -9.36 3.37 6.82
C GLN A 20 -9.02 4.55 7.74
N GLU A 21 -9.70 4.61 8.88
CA GLU A 21 -9.36 5.59 9.92
C GLU A 21 -8.12 5.13 10.68
N CYS A 22 -7.12 6.01 10.77
CA CYS A 22 -5.91 5.79 11.58
C CYS A 22 -5.74 6.95 12.55
N ALA A 23 -5.03 6.74 13.67
CA ALA A 23 -4.82 7.78 14.66
C ALA A 23 -4.01 8.96 14.08
N ASP A 24 -2.96 8.64 13.33
CA ASP A 24 -1.99 9.54 12.73
C ASP A 24 -1.32 8.85 11.51
N LEU A 25 -0.32 9.53 10.93
CA LEU A 25 0.42 9.02 9.78
C LEU A 25 1.26 7.78 10.12
N GLU A 26 1.80 7.68 11.34
CA GLU A 26 2.60 6.53 11.77
C GLU A 26 1.72 5.28 11.84
N ALA A 27 0.52 5.39 12.42
CA ALA A 27 -0.47 4.34 12.41
C ALA A 27 -0.89 3.92 11.00
N ALA A 28 -1.01 4.87 10.07
CA ALA A 28 -1.30 4.59 8.66
C ALA A 28 -0.13 3.85 7.97
N GLN A 29 1.12 4.22 8.25
CA GLN A 29 2.30 3.51 7.76
C GLN A 29 2.37 2.08 8.30
N GLY A 30 2.02 1.88 9.58
CA GLY A 30 1.89 0.55 10.19
C GLY A 30 0.84 -0.33 9.50
N GLU A 31 -0.34 0.22 9.20
CA GLU A 31 -1.37 -0.48 8.43
C GLU A 31 -0.89 -0.80 7.01
N ALA A 32 -0.21 0.14 6.32
CA ALA A 32 0.34 -0.09 4.99
C ALA A 32 1.33 -1.26 4.98
N MET A 33 2.22 -1.33 5.99
CA MET A 33 3.17 -2.44 6.16
C MET A 33 2.45 -3.77 6.44
N ALA A 34 1.40 -3.76 7.25
CA ALA A 34 0.60 -4.94 7.55
C ALA A 34 -0.19 -5.45 6.33
N ARG A 35 -0.67 -4.54 5.46
CA ARG A 35 -1.31 -4.91 4.18
C ARG A 35 -0.32 -5.51 3.21
N LEU A 36 0.85 -4.89 3.08
CA LEU A 36 1.95 -5.38 2.26
C LEU A 36 2.37 -6.80 2.68
N SER A 37 2.61 -7.04 3.97
CA SER A 37 3.02 -8.36 4.45
C SER A 37 1.97 -9.45 4.20
N ARG A 38 0.67 -9.14 4.41
CA ARG A 38 -0.44 -10.04 4.05
C ARG A 38 -0.51 -10.33 2.56
N HIS A 39 -0.20 -9.34 1.72
CA HIS A 39 -0.19 -9.49 0.28
C HIS A 39 0.98 -10.39 -0.16
N LEU A 40 2.18 -10.15 0.38
CA LEU A 40 3.37 -10.99 0.12
C LEU A 40 3.18 -12.45 0.52
N GLN A 41 2.53 -12.71 1.67
CA GLN A 41 2.24 -14.09 2.10
C GLN A 41 1.33 -14.87 1.13
N LYS A 42 0.50 -14.17 0.35
CA LYS A 42 -0.40 -14.75 -0.65
C LYS A 42 0.20 -14.78 -2.04
N TRP A 43 1.33 -14.09 -2.25
CA TRP A 43 1.92 -13.97 -3.57
C TRP A 43 2.53 -15.32 -3.97
N PRO A 44 2.09 -15.94 -5.09
CA PRO A 44 2.68 -17.17 -5.56
C PRO A 44 4.17 -16.94 -5.83
N CYS A 45 5.03 -17.87 -5.39
CA CYS A 45 6.50 -17.76 -5.29
C CYS A 45 7.28 -17.42 -6.59
N LYS A 46 6.59 -17.06 -7.68
CA LYS A 46 7.19 -16.56 -8.91
C LYS A 46 7.23 -15.04 -8.90
N TRP A 47 8.27 -14.50 -8.27
CA TRP A 47 8.63 -13.09 -8.42
C TRP A 47 9.21 -12.87 -9.83
N ASN A 48 8.35 -12.54 -10.80
CA ASN A 48 8.75 -12.38 -12.22
C ASN A 48 9.35 -10.99 -12.52
N GLY A 49 10.12 -10.41 -11.60
CA GLY A 49 10.69 -9.07 -11.74
C GLY A 49 9.66 -7.93 -11.65
N GLY A 50 8.49 -8.18 -11.05
CA GLY A 50 7.45 -7.17 -10.87
C GLY A 50 7.82 -6.12 -9.82
N ILE A 51 7.33 -4.90 -10.01
CA ILE A 51 7.31 -3.84 -8.99
C ILE A 51 5.92 -3.86 -8.36
N TRP A 52 5.87 -3.99 -7.04
CA TRP A 52 4.68 -3.74 -6.27
C TRP A 52 4.81 -2.38 -5.59
N THR A 53 3.79 -1.54 -5.67
CA THR A 53 3.77 -0.23 -5.05
C THR A 53 2.45 0.00 -4.33
N MET A 54 2.51 0.61 -3.15
CA MET A 54 1.33 1.11 -2.45
C MET A 54 1.51 2.59 -2.16
N ILE A 55 0.51 3.39 -2.54
CA ILE A 55 0.45 4.82 -2.27
C ILE A 55 -0.57 5.04 -1.16
N VAL A 56 -0.13 5.68 -0.08
CA VAL A 56 -1.02 6.08 1.01
C VAL A 56 -1.42 7.54 0.77
N ARG A 57 -2.73 7.81 0.64
CA ARG A 57 -3.27 9.16 0.52
C ARG A 57 -4.00 9.58 1.78
N ASP A 58 -3.96 10.88 2.09
CA ASP A 58 -4.83 11.50 3.10
C ASP A 58 -6.24 11.79 2.54
N ASP A 59 -7.11 12.37 3.38
CA ASP A 59 -8.48 12.77 3.05
C ASP A 59 -8.55 13.89 1.98
N GLY A 60 -7.48 14.68 1.86
CA GLY A 60 -7.34 15.67 0.79
C GLY A 60 -6.90 15.06 -0.55
N GLY A 61 -6.64 13.76 -0.59
CA GLY A 61 -6.15 13.05 -1.77
C GLY A 61 -4.64 13.19 -1.99
N ASN A 62 -3.90 13.78 -1.05
CA ASN A 62 -2.45 13.95 -1.17
C ASN A 62 -1.73 12.66 -0.80
N ALA A 63 -0.74 12.27 -1.60
CA ALA A 63 0.14 11.15 -1.25
C ALA A 63 1.02 11.53 -0.05
N VAL A 64 0.83 10.82 1.07
CA VAL A 64 1.55 11.05 2.34
C VAL A 64 2.58 9.96 2.65
N ALA A 65 2.48 8.78 2.01
CA ALA A 65 3.52 7.76 2.05
C ALA A 65 3.50 6.91 0.77
N THR A 66 4.62 6.27 0.45
CA THR A 66 4.71 5.31 -0.64
C THR A 66 5.59 4.14 -0.22
N LEU A 67 5.09 2.93 -0.38
CA LEU A 67 5.83 1.69 -0.16
C LEU A 67 6.11 1.09 -1.53
N VAL A 68 7.37 0.77 -1.81
CA VAL A 68 7.78 0.11 -3.05
C VAL A 68 8.53 -1.16 -2.68
N ILE A 69 8.12 -2.28 -3.29
CA ILE A 69 8.94 -3.48 -3.32
C ILE A 69 9.28 -3.79 -4.77
N SER A 70 10.56 -3.97 -5.00
CA SER A 70 11.08 -4.57 -6.22
C SER A 70 11.98 -5.72 -5.80
N ALA A 71 11.95 -6.81 -6.56
CA ALA A 71 13.06 -7.75 -6.52
C ALA A 71 13.80 -7.67 -7.84
N GLN A 72 15.12 -7.76 -7.72
CA GLN A 72 16.04 -7.74 -8.84
C GLN A 72 16.65 -9.14 -8.95
N SER A 73 16.79 -9.61 -10.19
CA SER A 73 17.48 -10.86 -10.52
C SER A 73 18.94 -10.61 -10.84
#